data_AF-S7VJH7-F1
#
_entry.id   AF-S7VJH7-F1
#
_cell.length_a   1.000
_cell.length_b   1.000
_cell.length_c   1.000
_cell.angle_alpha   90.00
_cell.angle_beta   90.00
_cell.angle_gamma   90.00
#
_symmetry.space_group_name_H-M   'P 1'
#
loop_
_entity.id
_entity.type
_entity.pdbx_description
1 polymer ?
#
loop_
_entity_poly.entity_id
_entity_poly.type
_entity_poly.pdbx_seq_one_letter_code
_entity_poly.pdbx_strand_id
1 'polypeptide(L)'
;MFNNLSDKLDKALHVLKGHGSITEVNVAETLKEVRRALLDADVNFKIAKEFTVRVKEKALGQDVLTTLQPGQLMVKLVKDELTELMGGDAEGLNLSGNPSVILMSGLQGSGKTTFSGKLANYLKNKKLRNLY
;
A
#
# COMPACT_ATOMS: atom_id res chain seq x y z
N MET A 1 -12.29 -1.13 3.13
CA MET A 1 -11.98 -1.11 1.68
C MET A 1 -10.97 -2.18 1.30
N PHE A 2 -9.94 -2.47 2.11
CA PHE A 2 -8.94 -3.50 1.81
C PHE A 2 -9.15 -4.86 2.49
N ASN A 3 -10.32 -5.14 3.08
CA ASN A 3 -10.52 -6.33 3.92
C ASN A 3 -10.10 -7.64 3.21
N ASN A 4 -10.43 -7.80 1.93
CA ASN A 4 -10.03 -8.98 1.15
C ASN A 4 -8.50 -9.09 0.98
N LEU A 5 -7.83 -7.96 0.70
CA LEU A 5 -6.37 -7.91 0.60
C LEU A 5 -5.71 -8.17 1.97
N SER A 6 -6.20 -7.53 3.03
CA SER A 6 -5.73 -7.72 4.39
C SER A 6 -5.84 -9.19 4.83
N ASP A 7 -7.00 -9.81 4.62
CA ASP A 7 -7.22 -11.22 5.00
C ASP A 7 -6.30 -12.18 4.22
N LYS A 8 -6.05 -11.90 2.93
CA LYS A 8 -5.15 -12.73 2.11
C LYS A 8 -3.69 -12.54 2.48
N LEU A 9 -3.26 -11.31 2.75
CA LEU A 9 -1.90 -11.04 3.21
C LEU A 9 -1.65 -11.65 4.59
N ASP A 10 -2.60 -11.55 5.52
CA ASP A 10 -2.49 -12.16 6.84
C ASP A 10 -2.37 -13.68 6.74
N LYS A 11 -3.17 -14.33 5.88
CA LYS A 11 -3.05 -15.78 5.62
C LYS A 11 -1.69 -16.15 5.03
N ALA A 12 -1.21 -15.42 4.02
CA ALA A 12 0.09 -15.67 3.40
C ALA A 12 1.24 -15.52 4.41
N LEU A 13 1.17 -14.51 5.28
CA LEU A 13 2.19 -14.24 6.30
C LEU A 13 2.08 -15.19 7.51
N HIS A 14 0.91 -15.77 7.76
CA HIS A 14 0.72 -16.72 8.85
C HIS A 14 1.47 -18.04 8.62
N VAL A 15 1.64 -18.46 7.35
CA VAL A 15 2.47 -19.60 6.96
C VAL A 15 3.90 -19.46 7.47
N LEU A 16 4.43 -18.23 7.51
CA LEU A 16 5.77 -17.94 7.99
C LEU A 16 5.89 -17.83 9.52
N LYS A 17 4.80 -17.46 10.23
CA LYS A 17 4.80 -17.30 11.70
C LYS A 17 4.94 -18.63 12.45
N GLY A 18 4.55 -19.75 11.86
CA GLY A 18 4.58 -21.08 12.50
C GLY A 18 5.91 -21.81 12.39
N HIS A 19 6.84 -21.34 11.56
CA HIS A 19 8.12 -22.00 11.31
C HIS A 19 9.22 -21.30 12.11
N GLY A 20 9.91 -22.04 12.99
CA GLY A 20 11.01 -21.52 13.82
C GLY A 20 12.23 -21.04 13.02
N SER A 21 12.33 -21.43 11.75
CA SER A 21 13.30 -20.91 10.78
C SER A 21 12.61 -20.70 9.43
N ILE A 22 13.01 -19.64 8.72
CA ILE A 22 12.57 -19.38 7.35
C ILE A 22 13.65 -19.91 6.40
N THR A 23 13.24 -20.64 5.37
CA THR A 23 14.11 -21.07 4.26
C THR A 23 13.81 -20.25 3.01
N GLU A 24 14.73 -20.19 2.04
CA GLU A 24 14.47 -19.54 0.75
C GLU A 24 13.22 -20.09 0.05
N VAL A 25 12.95 -21.38 0.20
CA VAL A 25 11.77 -22.05 -0.36
C VAL A 25 10.49 -21.46 0.24
N ASN A 26 10.42 -21.32 1.56
CA ASN A 26 9.26 -20.77 2.25
C ASN A 26 9.04 -19.29 1.90
N VAL A 27 10.11 -18.52 1.71
CA VAL A 27 10.02 -17.12 1.23
C VAL A 27 9.43 -17.07 -0.17
N ALA A 28 9.94 -17.91 -1.08
CA ALA A 28 9.47 -17.95 -2.46
C ALA A 28 7.99 -18.36 -2.56
N GLU A 29 7.55 -19.33 -1.76
CA GLU A 29 6.15 -19.75 -1.68
C GLU A 29 5.26 -18.62 -1.14
N THR A 30 5.68 -17.98 -0.04
CA THR A 30 4.92 -16.88 0.55
C THR A 30 4.78 -15.69 -0.41
N LEU A 31 5.85 -15.32 -1.11
CA LEU A 31 5.81 -14.25 -2.11
C LEU A 31 4.90 -14.59 -3.29
N LYS A 32 4.78 -15.86 -3.66
CA LYS A 32 3.85 -16.30 -4.70
C LYS A 32 2.39 -16.07 -4.29
N GLU A 33 2.05 -16.38 -3.03
CA GLU A 33 0.72 -16.11 -2.48
C GLU A 33 0.45 -14.61 -2.29
N VAL A 34 1.43 -13.84 -1.83
CA VAL A 34 1.34 -12.37 -1.76
C VAL A 34 1.08 -11.76 -3.15
N ARG A 35 1.77 -12.25 -4.19
CA ARG A 35 1.53 -11.80 -5.57
C ARG A 35 0.10 -12.10 -6.03
N ARG A 36 -0.40 -13.30 -5.73
CA ARG A 36 -1.78 -13.68 -6.06
C ARG A 36 -2.78 -12.78 -5.33
N ALA A 37 -2.56 -12.50 -4.05
CA ALA A 37 -3.39 -11.60 -3.26
C ALA A 37 -3.45 -10.18 -3.85
N LEU A 38 -2.32 -9.66 -4.33
CA LEU A 38 -2.25 -8.34 -4.99
C LEU A 38 -3.03 -8.33 -6.31
N LEU A 39 -2.86 -9.36 -7.15
CA LEU A 39 -3.58 -9.47 -8.42
C LEU A 39 -5.09 -9.59 -8.22
N ASP A 40 -5.52 -10.36 -7.23
CA ASP A 40 -6.93 -10.51 -6.88
C ASP A 40 -7.55 -9.23 -6.30
N ALA A 41 -6.72 -8.27 -5.88
CA ALA A 41 -7.13 -6.97 -5.38
C ALA A 41 -7.07 -5.87 -6.46
N ASP A 42 -7.10 -6.26 -7.74
CA ASP A 42 -7.04 -5.37 -8.91
C ASP A 42 -5.76 -4.52 -9.01
N VAL A 43 -4.66 -4.97 -8.39
CA VAL A 43 -3.35 -4.33 -8.56
C VAL A 43 -2.79 -4.70 -9.94
N ASN A 44 -2.20 -3.71 -10.63
CA ASN A 44 -1.58 -3.92 -11.93
C ASN A 44 -0.51 -5.03 -11.87
N PHE A 45 -0.50 -5.92 -12.87
CA PHE A 45 0.44 -7.03 -12.94
C PHE A 45 1.92 -6.61 -12.85
N LYS A 46 2.31 -5.52 -13.51
CA LYS A 46 3.69 -5.01 -13.46
C LYS A 46 4.05 -4.58 -12.05
N ILE A 47 3.16 -3.85 -11.39
CA ILE A 47 3.32 -3.38 -10.01
C ILE A 47 3.44 -4.58 -9.06
N ALA A 48 2.54 -5.55 -9.15
CA ALA A 48 2.57 -6.73 -8.29
C ALA A 48 3.86 -7.56 -8.50
N LYS A 49 4.32 -7.68 -9.75
CA LYS A 49 5.58 -8.38 -10.07
C LYS A 49 6.78 -7.65 -9.47
N GLU A 50 6.91 -6.35 -9.73
CA GLU A 50 8.03 -5.53 -9.22
C GLU A 50 8.05 -5.51 -7.70
N PHE A 51 6.89 -5.35 -7.05
CA PHE A 51 6.73 -5.45 -5.62
C PHE A 51 7.34 -6.74 -5.06
N THR A 52 6.98 -7.90 -5.61
CA THR A 52 7.52 -9.18 -5.12
C THR A 52 9.01 -9.36 -5.33
N VAL A 53 9.58 -8.77 -6.41
CA VAL A 53 11.02 -8.79 -6.65
C VAL A 53 11.74 -7.96 -5.59
N ARG A 54 11.27 -6.74 -5.32
CA ARG A 54 11.86 -5.85 -4.30
C ARG A 54 11.78 -6.44 -2.90
N VAL A 55 10.64 -7.03 -2.52
CA VAL A 55 10.53 -7.73 -1.23
C VAL A 55 11.49 -8.92 -1.15
N LYS A 56 11.66 -9.69 -2.23
CA LYS A 56 12.61 -10.82 -2.27
C LYS A 56 14.05 -10.36 -2.06
N GLU A 57 14.47 -9.33 -2.77
CA GLU A 57 15.83 -8.77 -2.66
C GLU A 57 16.09 -8.22 -1.26
N LYS A 58 15.14 -7.46 -0.69
CA LYS A 58 15.24 -6.95 0.68
C LYS A 58 15.25 -8.09 1.73
N ALA A 59 14.49 -9.17 1.50
CA ALA A 59 14.46 -10.32 2.40
C ALA A 59 15.78 -11.11 2.40
N LEU A 60 16.41 -11.28 1.24
CA LEU A 60 17.72 -11.92 1.13
C LEU A 60 18.84 -11.01 1.66
N GLY A 61 18.76 -9.69 1.43
CA GLY A 61 19.79 -8.74 1.84
C GLY A 61 19.78 -8.33 3.32
N GLN A 62 18.65 -8.49 4.03
CA GLN A 62 18.57 -8.22 5.47
C GLN A 62 18.83 -9.45 6.35
N ASP A 63 19.39 -10.52 5.77
CA ASP A 63 19.61 -11.80 6.46
C ASP A 63 18.37 -12.27 7.23
N VAL A 64 17.18 -12.15 6.63
CA VAL A 64 15.92 -12.61 7.25
C VAL A 64 16.03 -14.07 7.70
N LEU A 65 16.84 -14.86 6.99
CA LEU A 65 17.09 -16.27 7.27
C LEU A 65 17.88 -16.52 8.57
N THR A 66 18.64 -15.53 9.06
CA THR A 66 19.50 -15.68 10.27
C THR A 66 18.94 -14.99 11.51
N THR A 67 17.87 -14.21 11.36
CA THR A 67 17.30 -13.44 12.47
C THR A 67 16.48 -14.31 13.42
N LEU A 68 16.42 -13.94 14.70
CA LEU A 68 15.70 -14.66 15.75
C LEU A 68 14.17 -14.66 15.57
N GLN A 69 13.63 -13.71 14.80
CA GLN A 69 12.18 -13.55 14.54
C GLN A 69 11.90 -13.31 13.05
N PRO A 70 12.13 -14.32 12.19
CA PRO A 70 12.15 -14.15 10.74
C PRO A 70 10.74 -13.84 10.17
N GLY A 71 9.68 -14.38 10.78
CA GLY A 71 8.30 -14.07 10.40
C GLY A 71 7.92 -12.61 10.64
N GLN A 72 8.36 -12.01 11.75
CA GLN A 72 8.05 -10.61 12.06
C GLN A 72 8.83 -9.64 11.15
N LEU A 73 10.07 -9.99 10.82
CA LEU A 73 10.87 -9.22 9.86
C LEU A 73 10.25 -9.26 8.46
N MET A 74 9.73 -10.41 8.00
CA MET A 74 9.00 -10.50 6.73
C MET A 74 7.74 -9.64 6.70
N VAL A 75 6.93 -9.65 7.77
CA VAL A 75 5.75 -8.79 7.87
C VAL A 75 6.15 -7.31 7.77
N LYS A 76 7.23 -6.92 8.46
CA LYS A 76 7.76 -5.55 8.40
C LYS A 76 8.19 -5.18 6.99
N LEU A 77 8.96 -6.03 6.30
CA LEU A 77 9.42 -5.80 4.94
C LEU A 77 8.25 -5.59 3.96
N VAL A 78 7.22 -6.45 4.03
CA VAL A 78 6.03 -6.33 3.19
C VAL A 78 5.28 -5.03 3.49
N LYS A 79 5.13 -4.66 4.77
CA LYS A 79 4.50 -3.40 5.17
C LYS A 79 5.27 -2.19 4.63
N ASP A 80 6.57 -2.15 4.84
CA ASP A 80 7.41 -1.01 4.44
C ASP A 80 7.38 -0.83 2.91
N GLU A 81 7.42 -1.93 2.16
CA GLU A 81 7.29 -1.90 0.70
C GLU A 81 5.89 -1.44 0.24
N LEU A 82 4.82 -1.85 0.94
CA LEU A 82 3.47 -1.36 0.65
C LEU A 82 3.34 0.14 0.93
N THR A 83 3.98 0.65 1.99
CA THR A 83 4.03 2.08 2.29
C THR A 83 4.76 2.86 1.21
N GLU A 84 5.91 2.34 0.76
CA GLU A 84 6.69 2.92 -0.33
C GLU A 84 5.87 2.95 -1.64
N LEU A 85 5.15 1.87 -1.94
CA LEU A 85 4.25 1.79 -3.10
C LEU A 85 3.12 2.82 -3.06
N MET A 86 2.62 3.19 -1.88
CA MET A 86 1.54 4.17 -1.70
C MET A 86 2.02 5.63 -1.78
N GLY A 87 3.30 5.87 -2.00
CA GLY A 87 3.88 7.22 -2.12
C GLY A 87 4.59 7.71 -0.85
N GLY A 88 4.73 6.86 0.17
CA GLY A 88 5.44 7.20 1.40
C GLY A 88 4.67 8.20 2.27
N ASP A 89 5.05 9.46 2.18
CA ASP A 89 4.54 10.52 3.05
C ASP A 89 3.23 11.13 2.54
N ALA A 90 2.41 11.60 3.49
CA ALA A 90 1.15 12.25 3.17
C ALA A 90 1.40 13.70 2.69
N GLU A 91 1.34 13.91 1.38
CA GLU A 91 1.37 15.27 0.82
C GLU A 91 0.02 15.98 0.98
N GLY A 92 0.10 17.24 1.41
CA GLY A 92 -1.07 18.11 1.56
C GLY A 92 -1.47 18.80 0.25
N LEU A 93 -2.69 19.37 0.25
CA LEU A 93 -3.16 20.23 -0.84
C LEU A 93 -2.40 21.57 -0.85
N ASN A 94 -1.75 21.89 -1.98
CA ASN A 94 -1.16 23.19 -2.24
C ASN A 94 -2.25 24.21 -2.58
N LEU A 95 -2.39 25.24 -1.74
CA LEU A 95 -3.41 26.28 -1.83
C LEU A 95 -2.79 27.69 -1.76
N SER A 96 -1.56 27.86 -2.25
CA SER A 96 -0.83 29.14 -2.13
C SER A 96 -1.35 30.25 -3.07
N GLY A 97 -2.08 29.91 -4.14
CA GLY A 97 -2.59 30.89 -5.11
C GLY A 97 -3.73 31.78 -4.59
N ASN A 98 -3.86 33.00 -5.10
CA ASN A 98 -4.98 33.89 -4.80
C ASN A 98 -5.63 34.46 -6.10
N PRO A 99 -6.77 33.94 -6.56
CA PRO A 99 -7.51 32.81 -5.98
C PRO A 99 -6.80 31.46 -6.21
N SER A 100 -6.99 30.51 -5.29
CA SER A 100 -6.56 29.11 -5.48
C SER A 100 -7.61 28.37 -6.31
N VAL A 101 -7.28 27.99 -7.54
CA VAL A 101 -8.20 27.27 -8.44
C VAL A 101 -7.82 25.79 -8.49
N ILE A 102 -8.78 24.90 -8.24
CA ILE A 102 -8.61 23.44 -8.31
C ILE A 102 -9.53 22.88 -9.40
N LEU A 103 -8.94 22.25 -10.43
CA LEU A 103 -9.68 21.55 -11.47
C LEU A 103 -9.94 20.10 -11.06
N MET A 104 -11.21 19.70 -11.05
CA MET A 104 -11.63 18.31 -10.79
C MET A 104 -11.85 17.57 -12.11
N SER A 105 -10.90 16.73 -12.52
CA SER A 105 -10.97 15.92 -13.74
C SER A 105 -10.97 14.41 -13.43
N GLY A 106 -11.40 13.58 -14.39
CA GLY A 106 -11.54 12.13 -14.20
C GLY A 106 -12.68 11.50 -15.01
N LEU A 107 -12.78 10.17 -14.98
CA LEU A 107 -13.75 9.39 -15.75
C LEU A 107 -15.21 9.64 -15.32
N GLN A 108 -16.18 9.38 -16.21
CA GLN A 108 -17.59 9.41 -15.84
C GLN A 108 -17.85 8.41 -14.71
N GLY A 109 -18.62 8.83 -13.70
CA GLY A 109 -18.93 7.96 -12.55
C GLY A 109 -17.80 7.84 -11.51
N SER A 110 -16.63 8.47 -11.72
CA SER A 110 -15.51 8.44 -10.75
C SER A 110 -15.76 9.27 -9.47
N GLY A 111 -16.97 9.82 -9.30
CA GLY A 111 -17.35 10.57 -8.11
C GLY A 111 -16.88 12.03 -8.05
N LYS A 112 -16.47 12.65 -9.18
CA LYS A 112 -15.98 14.04 -9.22
C LYS A 112 -16.89 15.03 -8.51
N THR A 113 -18.18 15.07 -8.86
CA THR A 113 -19.15 16.01 -8.27
C THR A 113 -19.30 15.80 -6.77
N THR A 114 -19.41 14.55 -6.34
CA THR A 114 -19.49 14.17 -4.91
C THR A 114 -18.22 14.55 -4.16
N PHE A 115 -17.06 14.31 -4.77
CA PHE A 115 -15.77 14.64 -4.19
C PHE A 115 -15.59 16.16 -4.08
N SER A 116 -15.99 16.95 -5.09
CA SER A 116 -15.95 18.41 -5.03
C SER A 116 -16.75 18.96 -3.85
N GLY A 117 -17.96 18.44 -3.61
CA GLY A 117 -18.78 18.86 -2.46
C GLY A 117 -18.15 18.49 -1.11
N LYS A 118 -17.60 17.26 -1.00
CA LYS A 118 -16.88 16.82 0.21
C LYS A 118 -15.61 17.63 0.44
N LEU A 119 -14.86 17.92 -0.61
CA LEU A 119 -13.63 18.70 -0.56
C LEU A 119 -13.93 20.15 -0.15
N ALA A 120 -14.97 20.76 -0.71
CA ALA A 120 -15.43 22.10 -0.33
C ALA A 120 -15.79 22.15 1.17
N ASN A 121 -16.61 21.20 1.65
CA ASN A 121 -16.97 21.11 3.07
C ASN A 121 -15.74 20.89 3.96
N TYR A 122 -14.80 20.05 3.54
CA TYR A 122 -13.55 19.80 4.24
C TYR A 122 -12.69 21.06 4.35
N LEU A 123 -12.51 21.81 3.26
CA LEU A 123 -11.72 23.04 3.23
C LEU A 123 -12.34 24.16 4.06
N LYS A 124 -13.68 24.28 4.03
CA LYS A 124 -14.42 25.25 4.85
C LYS A 124 -14.27 24.96 6.34
N ASN A 125 -14.49 23.72 6.76
CA ASN A 125 -14.55 23.36 8.18
C ASN A 125 -13.17 23.15 8.82
N LYS A 126 -12.23 22.51 8.11
CA LYS A 126 -10.91 22.15 8.68
C LYS A 126 -9.78 23.10 8.31
N LYS A 127 -9.89 23.84 7.20
CA LYS A 127 -8.86 24.81 6.78
C LYS A 127 -9.34 26.27 6.83
N LEU A 128 -10.53 26.54 7.39
CA LEU A 128 -11.10 27.87 7.64
C LEU A 128 -11.01 28.81 6.42
N ARG A 129 -11.19 28.29 5.19
CA ARG A 129 -11.17 29.10 3.98
C ARG A 129 -12.58 29.42 3.49
N ASN A 130 -12.77 30.68 3.12
CA ASN A 130 -13.94 31.11 2.37
C ASN A 130 -13.81 30.63 0.92
N LEU A 131 -14.86 29.97 0.45
CA LEU A 131 -15.02 29.53 -0.93
C LEU A 131 -15.85 30.61 -1.63
N TYR A 132 -15.36 31.11 -2.78
CA TYR A 132 -16.03 32.10 -3.62
C TYR A 132 -16.57 31.43 -4.88
#